data_AF-A0A226MAE2-F1
#
_entry.id   AF-A0A226MAE2-F1
#
_cell.length_a   1.000
_cell.length_b   1.000
_cell.length_c   1.000
_cell.angle_alpha   90.00
_cell.angle_beta   90.00
_cell.angle_gamma   90.00
#
_symmetry.space_group_name_H-M   'P 1'
#
loop_
_entity.id
_entity.type
_entity.pdbx_description
1 polymer ?
#
loop_
_entity_poly.entity_id
_entity_poly.type
_entity_poly.pdbx_seq_one_letter_code
_entity_poly.pdbx_strand_id
1 'polypeptide(L)'
;GEYVSAFRQAPRRENALPIISAGMRVLFEEGTDKIKDLSIFYGGAASTTICAKQTCQTLIGRYWNEQMLDEASRLILNEITLPDSVWGGKVEYKKTLIVSFFYRFFLEVLQSLKTMDVALSQSPQDPVGRPIMHQSGIKHATGEAVYIDDIPSVDGELFLAVVTSSRAHAKIVTVETSEALKVPGVFDIITANDVPATNEFHYSDDPEIIFARDKV
;
A
#
# COMPACT_ATOMS: atom_id res chain seq x y z
N GLY A 1 0.67 25.22 24.51
CA GLY A 1 1.67 24.15 24.26
C GLY A 1 1.61 23.75 22.79
N GLU A 2 2.65 23.10 22.26
CA GLU A 2 2.68 22.62 20.86
C GLU A 2 2.58 21.09 20.80
N TYR A 3 1.79 20.58 19.86
CA TYR A 3 1.54 19.16 19.64
C TYR A 3 1.66 18.83 18.15
N VAL A 4 2.29 17.70 17.83
CA VAL A 4 2.50 17.22 16.46
C VAL A 4 2.19 15.71 16.39
N SER A 5 1.30 15.31 15.50
CA SER A 5 1.07 13.90 15.15
C SER A 5 1.19 13.67 13.65
N ALA A 6 1.61 12.47 13.27
CA ALA A 6 1.63 12.01 11.88
C ALA A 6 0.77 10.74 11.74
N PHE A 7 -0.07 10.71 10.72
CA PHE A 7 -1.01 9.62 10.46
C PHE A 7 -0.75 8.99 9.10
N ARG A 8 -0.94 7.67 9.01
CA ARG A 8 -0.80 6.92 7.77
C ARG A 8 -1.71 5.71 7.77
N GLN A 9 -2.55 5.60 6.75
CA GLN A 9 -3.31 4.40 6.42
C GLN A 9 -2.74 3.82 5.14
N ALA A 10 -2.45 2.52 5.16
CA ALA A 10 -1.96 1.75 4.03
C ALA A 10 -2.64 0.36 4.04
N PRO A 11 -2.54 -0.46 2.98
CA PRO A 11 -3.10 -1.81 2.96
C PRO A 11 -2.52 -2.75 4.05
N ARG A 12 -1.30 -2.44 4.53
CA ARG A 12 -0.61 -3.10 5.65
C ARG A 12 0.19 -2.07 6.44
N ARG A 13 0.47 -2.33 7.73
CA ARG A 13 1.10 -1.36 8.65
C ARG A 13 2.45 -0.84 8.13
N GLU A 14 3.28 -1.71 7.57
CA GLU A 14 4.64 -1.38 7.13
C GLU A 14 4.90 -1.83 5.68
N ASN A 15 6.00 -1.37 5.09
CA ASN A 15 6.43 -1.65 3.71
C ASN A 15 5.26 -1.58 2.68
N ALA A 16 4.55 -0.45 2.65
CA ALA A 16 3.45 -0.20 1.72
C ALA A 16 3.22 1.30 1.52
N LEU A 17 2.89 1.70 0.29
CA LEU A 17 2.48 3.06 -0.04
C LEU A 17 1.21 3.46 0.74
N PRO A 18 1.11 4.71 1.23
CA PRO A 18 -0.07 5.20 1.91
C PRO A 18 -1.26 5.35 0.94
N ILE A 19 -2.46 5.01 1.40
CA ILE A 19 -3.73 5.35 0.75
C ILE A 19 -4.03 6.84 1.00
N ILE A 20 -3.88 7.25 2.26
CA ILE A 20 -3.76 8.64 2.72
C ILE A 20 -2.70 8.66 3.83
N SER A 21 -1.88 9.71 3.86
CA SER A 21 -1.08 10.12 5.01
C SER A 21 -1.41 11.55 5.40
N ALA A 22 -1.13 11.93 6.65
CA ALA A 22 -1.27 13.30 7.13
C ALA A 22 -0.15 13.67 8.11
N GLY A 23 0.20 14.96 8.13
CA GLY A 23 1.01 15.57 9.18
C GLY A 23 0.23 16.74 9.77
N MET A 24 0.08 16.76 11.09
CA MET A 24 -0.75 17.75 11.80
C MET A 24 0.02 18.34 12.96
N ARG A 25 -0.04 19.67 13.10
CA ARG A 25 0.59 20.46 14.17
C ARG A 25 -0.39 21.50 14.68
N VAL A 26 -0.54 21.61 16.00
CA VAL A 26 -1.26 22.71 16.66
C VAL A 26 -0.39 23.33 17.74
N LEU A 27 -0.36 24.65 17.79
CA LEU A 27 0.24 25.43 18.86
C LEU A 27 -0.87 26.21 19.56
N PHE A 28 -1.01 26.02 20.87
CA PHE A 28 -1.93 26.78 21.70
C PHE A 28 -1.28 27.99 22.36
N GLU A 29 -2.09 29.00 22.67
CA GLU A 29 -1.76 30.11 23.56
C GLU A 29 -1.34 29.59 24.96
N GLU A 30 -0.61 30.41 25.71
CA GLU A 30 -0.03 29.98 26.98
C GLU A 30 -1.12 29.79 28.05
N GLY A 31 -1.06 28.68 28.80
CA GLY A 31 -2.05 28.33 29.82
C GLY A 31 -3.46 27.96 29.31
N THR A 32 -3.68 27.86 27.99
CA THR A 32 -5.02 27.57 27.41
C THR A 32 -4.97 26.52 26.30
N ASP A 33 -6.15 26.11 25.86
CA ASP A 33 -6.44 25.27 24.68
C ASP A 33 -6.82 26.10 23.43
N LYS A 34 -6.57 27.42 23.44
CA LYS A 34 -6.90 28.33 22.33
C LYS A 34 -5.83 28.30 21.25
N ILE A 35 -6.22 28.02 20.00
CA ILE A 35 -5.34 27.84 18.85
C ILE A 35 -4.63 29.16 18.51
N LYS A 36 -3.29 29.17 18.63
CA LYS A 36 -2.40 30.26 18.21
C LYS A 36 -1.92 30.08 16.77
N ASP A 37 -1.64 28.84 16.38
CA ASP A 37 -1.18 28.44 15.05
C ASP A 37 -1.57 26.97 14.78
N LEU A 38 -1.86 26.64 13.53
CA LEU A 38 -2.37 25.34 13.10
C LEU A 38 -1.82 25.02 11.72
N SER A 39 -1.40 23.77 11.49
CA SER A 39 -0.90 23.33 10.18
C SER A 39 -1.31 21.89 9.92
N ILE A 40 -2.05 21.68 8.82
CA ILE A 40 -2.59 20.38 8.42
C ILE A 40 -2.16 20.09 6.99
N PHE A 41 -1.49 18.95 6.79
CA PHE A 41 -1.00 18.47 5.50
C PHE A 41 -1.52 17.06 5.21
N TYR A 42 -1.82 16.76 3.95
CA TYR A 42 -2.24 15.41 3.50
C TYR A 42 -1.47 14.96 2.25
N GLY A 43 -1.10 13.68 2.21
CA GLY A 43 -0.52 12.98 1.06
C GLY A 43 -1.44 11.86 0.57
N GLY A 44 -1.42 11.55 -0.73
CA GLY A 44 -2.29 10.54 -1.37
C GLY A 44 -3.69 11.04 -1.76
N ALA A 45 -4.03 12.28 -1.36
CA ALA A 45 -5.24 13.01 -1.76
C ALA A 45 -5.11 13.59 -3.19
N ALA A 46 -3.93 14.08 -3.56
CA ALA A 46 -3.60 14.60 -4.90
C ALA A 46 -2.28 13.98 -5.40
N SER A 47 -1.81 14.42 -6.58
CA SER A 47 -0.50 14.05 -7.15
C SER A 47 0.69 14.58 -6.33
N THR A 48 0.46 15.55 -5.45
CA THR A 48 1.45 16.13 -4.53
C THR A 48 0.86 16.24 -3.11
N THR A 49 1.71 16.50 -2.12
CA THR A 49 1.27 16.81 -0.75
C THR A 49 0.53 18.15 -0.75
N ILE A 50 -0.69 18.16 -0.22
CA ILE A 50 -1.54 19.34 -0.09
C ILE A 50 -1.56 19.84 1.36
N CYS A 51 -1.95 21.10 1.56
CA CYS A 51 -2.09 21.73 2.87
C CYS A 51 -3.46 22.41 2.94
N ALA A 52 -4.22 22.17 4.01
CA ALA A 52 -5.55 22.77 4.23
C ALA A 52 -5.40 24.19 4.79
N LYS A 53 -4.82 25.09 3.98
CA LYS A 53 -4.40 26.44 4.38
C LYS A 53 -5.58 27.32 4.77
N GLN A 54 -6.67 27.28 4.01
CA GLN A 54 -7.86 28.09 4.28
C GLN A 54 -8.49 27.64 5.59
N THR A 55 -8.65 26.33 5.78
CA THR A 55 -9.14 25.74 7.02
C THR A 55 -8.25 26.10 8.21
N CYS A 56 -6.93 25.98 8.09
CA CYS A 56 -6.00 26.34 9.16
C CYS A 56 -6.15 27.83 9.54
N GLN A 57 -6.27 28.74 8.56
CA GLN A 57 -6.47 30.17 8.81
C GLN A 57 -7.81 30.48 9.48
N THR A 58 -8.90 29.79 9.13
CA THR A 58 -10.22 30.00 9.74
C THR A 58 -10.28 29.54 11.21
N LEU A 59 -9.47 28.55 11.61
CA LEU A 59 -9.51 27.96 12.94
C LEU A 59 -8.60 28.66 13.96
N ILE A 60 -7.73 29.58 13.55
CA ILE A 60 -6.91 30.38 14.48
C ILE A 60 -7.81 31.18 15.43
N GLY A 61 -7.50 31.13 16.73
CA GLY A 61 -8.27 31.76 17.80
C GLY A 61 -9.48 30.96 18.31
N ARG A 62 -9.79 29.79 17.74
CA ARG A 62 -10.78 28.84 18.29
C ARG A 62 -10.22 28.10 19.52
N TYR A 63 -11.09 27.56 20.37
CA TYR A 63 -10.76 26.65 21.48
C TYR A 63 -10.77 25.19 21.01
N TRP A 64 -10.05 24.28 21.68
CA TRP A 64 -9.87 22.89 21.24
C TRP A 64 -11.01 21.98 21.73
N ASN A 65 -12.21 22.22 21.20
CA ASN A 65 -13.45 21.55 21.61
C ASN A 65 -14.22 20.92 20.44
N GLU A 66 -15.33 20.24 20.77
CA GLU A 66 -16.18 19.51 19.80
C GLU A 66 -16.77 20.45 18.72
N GLN A 67 -17.11 21.69 19.06
CA GLN A 67 -17.62 22.67 18.08
C GLN A 67 -16.54 23.04 17.04
N MET A 68 -15.29 23.21 17.47
CA MET A 68 -14.15 23.45 16.58
C MET A 68 -13.88 22.22 15.70
N LEU A 69 -13.97 21.02 16.26
CA LEU A 69 -13.85 19.75 15.53
C LEU A 69 -14.91 19.61 14.41
N ASP A 70 -16.17 19.94 14.69
CA ASP A 70 -17.26 19.90 13.71
C ASP A 70 -17.15 21.01 12.64
N GLU A 71 -16.61 22.18 12.99
CA GLU A 71 -16.29 23.24 12.03
C GLU A 71 -15.14 22.81 11.11
N ALA A 72 -14.02 22.37 11.70
CA ALA A 72 -12.84 21.89 10.99
C ALA A 72 -13.15 20.73 10.04
N SER A 73 -13.90 19.71 10.49
CA SER A 73 -14.21 18.54 9.68
C SER A 73 -14.96 18.88 8.38
N ARG A 74 -15.84 19.89 8.41
CA ARG A 74 -16.54 20.40 7.23
C ARG A 74 -15.64 21.26 6.34
N LEU A 75 -14.82 22.12 6.93
CA LEU A 75 -13.87 22.96 6.19
C LEU A 75 -12.83 22.12 5.44
N ILE A 76 -12.22 21.12 6.10
CA ILE A 76 -11.24 20.21 5.49
C ILE A 76 -11.85 19.46 4.29
N LEU A 77 -13.08 18.96 4.40
CA LEU A 77 -13.75 18.25 3.30
C LEU A 77 -14.09 19.15 2.11
N ASN A 78 -14.39 20.44 2.36
CA ASN A 78 -14.66 21.41 1.30
C ASN A 78 -13.38 21.93 0.62
N GLU A 79 -12.26 22.03 1.35
CA GLU A 79 -10.97 22.45 0.81
C GLU A 79 -10.26 21.31 0.06
N ILE A 80 -10.40 20.06 0.53
CA ILE A 80 -9.75 18.88 -0.05
C ILE A 80 -10.68 18.16 -1.03
N THR A 81 -10.89 18.79 -2.19
CA THR A 81 -11.61 18.19 -3.31
C THR A 81 -10.80 17.02 -3.91
N LEU A 82 -11.32 15.80 -3.76
CA LEU A 82 -10.84 14.61 -4.47
C LEU A 82 -11.62 14.45 -5.79
N PRO A 83 -11.01 14.54 -6.98
CA PRO A 83 -11.71 14.25 -8.23
C PRO A 83 -12.14 12.77 -8.32
N ASP A 84 -13.25 12.48 -8.99
CA ASP A 84 -13.84 11.13 -9.03
C ASP A 84 -12.89 10.09 -9.68
N SER A 85 -12.08 10.53 -10.64
CA SER A 85 -11.04 9.74 -11.31
C SER A 85 -9.70 9.67 -10.54
N VAL A 86 -9.68 9.90 -9.22
CA VAL A 86 -8.46 9.85 -8.40
C VAL A 86 -7.74 8.50 -8.52
N TRP A 87 -6.42 8.56 -8.74
CA TRP A 87 -5.56 7.40 -8.86
C TRP A 87 -5.60 6.52 -7.59
N GLY A 88 -5.73 5.20 -7.79
CA GLY A 88 -5.99 4.22 -6.73
C GLY A 88 -7.45 4.17 -6.24
N GLY A 89 -8.35 5.02 -6.75
CA GLY A 89 -9.77 5.03 -6.46
C GLY A 89 -10.11 5.24 -4.98
N LYS A 90 -11.18 4.58 -4.54
CA LYS A 90 -11.68 4.58 -3.13
C LYS A 90 -11.96 5.99 -2.58
N VAL A 91 -12.54 6.87 -3.41
CA VAL A 91 -12.75 8.31 -3.12
C VAL A 91 -13.44 8.54 -1.77
N GLU A 92 -14.59 7.90 -1.50
CA GLU A 92 -15.30 8.10 -0.23
C GLU A 92 -14.48 7.64 0.98
N TYR A 93 -13.79 6.50 0.89
CA TYR A 93 -12.90 6.02 1.95
C TYR A 93 -11.72 6.98 2.19
N LYS A 94 -11.18 7.61 1.12
CA LYS A 94 -10.17 8.67 1.25
C LYS A 94 -10.74 9.90 1.97
N LYS A 95 -11.98 10.35 1.65
CA LYS A 95 -12.68 11.42 2.38
C LYS A 95 -12.88 11.07 3.86
N THR A 96 -13.30 9.83 4.18
CA THR A 96 -13.43 9.37 5.56
C THR A 96 -12.09 9.42 6.31
N LEU A 97 -11.01 8.91 5.71
CA LEU A 97 -9.67 8.92 6.33
C LEU A 97 -9.16 10.33 6.62
N ILE A 98 -9.43 11.30 5.73
CA ILE A 98 -9.06 12.71 5.91
C ILE A 98 -9.65 13.25 7.22
N VAL A 99 -10.95 13.06 7.45
CA VAL A 99 -11.63 13.47 8.70
C VAL A 99 -11.20 12.61 9.89
N SER A 100 -11.10 11.29 9.73
CA SER A 100 -10.72 10.37 10.81
C SER A 100 -9.33 10.63 11.36
N PHE A 101 -8.38 11.11 10.55
CA PHE A 101 -7.06 11.52 11.03
C PHE A 101 -7.12 12.83 11.84
N PHE A 102 -7.95 13.79 11.45
CA PHE A 102 -8.12 15.02 12.23
C PHE A 102 -8.84 14.75 13.56
N TYR A 103 -9.90 13.92 13.54
CA TYR A 103 -10.57 13.43 14.74
C TYR A 103 -9.60 12.68 15.68
N ARG A 104 -8.73 11.84 15.12
CA ARG A 104 -7.71 11.13 15.91
C ARG A 104 -6.66 12.09 16.49
N PHE A 105 -6.24 13.12 15.75
CA PHE A 105 -5.34 14.15 16.30
C PHE A 105 -5.97 14.90 17.48
N PHE A 106 -7.23 15.28 17.33
CA PHE A 106 -8.02 15.88 18.41
C PHE A 106 -8.06 14.99 19.67
N LEU A 107 -8.31 13.69 19.50
CA LEU A 107 -8.29 12.73 20.61
C LEU A 107 -6.89 12.45 21.18
N GLU A 108 -5.82 12.40 20.37
CA GLU A 108 -4.46 12.19 20.87
C GLU A 108 -3.98 13.35 21.75
N VAL A 109 -4.33 14.60 21.41
CA VAL A 109 -4.11 15.77 22.25
C VAL A 109 -4.89 15.68 23.57
N LEU A 110 -6.14 15.20 23.55
CA LEU A 110 -6.96 15.01 24.76
C LEU A 110 -6.51 13.82 25.63
N GLN A 111 -6.07 12.72 25.02
CA GLN A 111 -5.65 11.50 25.74
C GLN A 111 -4.22 11.63 26.30
N SER A 112 -3.39 12.51 25.73
CA SER A 112 -2.11 12.93 26.33
C SER A 112 -2.26 13.56 27.73
N LEU A 113 -3.50 13.77 28.20
CA LEU A 113 -3.84 14.24 29.53
C LEU A 113 -4.16 13.09 30.54
N LYS A 114 -4.48 11.85 30.11
CA LYS A 114 -5.01 10.75 30.99
C LYS A 114 -4.76 9.30 30.49
N THR A 115 -4.03 8.49 31.25
CA THR A 115 -3.62 7.05 31.04
C THR A 115 -3.21 6.42 32.42
N MET A 116 -2.86 5.14 32.70
CA MET A 116 -2.97 3.73 32.20
C MET A 116 -2.31 2.81 33.30
N ASP A 117 -2.37 1.47 33.42
CA ASP A 117 -3.25 0.34 32.99
C ASP A 117 -2.83 -0.94 33.82
N VAL A 118 -3.50 -2.11 33.73
CA VAL A 118 -3.22 -3.33 34.56
C VAL A 118 -3.29 -4.68 33.77
N ALA A 119 -2.48 -5.68 34.16
CA ALA A 119 -2.36 -6.99 33.48
C ALA A 119 -2.31 -8.22 34.44
N LEU A 120 -2.32 -9.45 33.85
CA LEU A 120 -2.33 -10.77 34.50
C LEU A 120 -1.26 -11.72 33.89
N SER A 121 -1.05 -12.94 34.43
CA SER A 121 -0.09 -13.93 33.90
C SER A 121 -0.50 -15.41 34.10
N GLN A 122 0.18 -16.34 33.41
CA GLN A 122 -0.02 -17.81 33.48
C GLN A 122 1.34 -18.57 33.38
N SER A 123 1.33 -19.87 33.71
CA SER A 123 2.51 -20.71 33.97
C SER A 123 3.42 -21.04 32.73
N PRO A 124 4.74 -21.30 32.91
CA PRO A 124 5.72 -21.30 31.81
C PRO A 124 6.01 -22.65 31.10
N GLN A 125 5.46 -23.79 31.53
CA GLN A 125 6.04 -25.12 31.20
C GLN A 125 5.24 -26.03 30.24
N ASP A 126 3.90 -26.04 30.26
CA ASP A 126 3.08 -26.88 29.38
C ASP A 126 3.20 -26.46 27.91
N PRO A 127 3.77 -27.25 26.97
CA PRO A 127 4.00 -26.82 25.60
C PRO A 127 2.72 -26.67 24.77
N VAL A 128 1.57 -27.18 25.22
CA VAL A 128 0.29 -26.98 24.52
C VAL A 128 -0.10 -25.50 24.66
N GLY A 129 -0.26 -24.83 23.52
CA GLY A 129 -0.45 -23.37 23.48
C GLY A 129 0.84 -22.54 23.61
N ARG A 130 2.04 -23.14 23.60
CA ARG A 130 3.33 -22.42 23.48
C ARG A 130 3.85 -22.37 22.05
N PRO A 131 4.58 -21.30 21.69
CA PRO A 131 5.25 -21.20 20.39
C PRO A 131 6.53 -22.05 20.35
N ILE A 132 6.40 -23.32 19.96
CA ILE A 132 7.55 -24.17 19.63
C ILE A 132 8.10 -23.79 18.25
N MET A 133 9.43 -23.73 18.11
CA MET A 133 10.10 -23.27 16.88
C MET A 133 9.95 -24.26 15.71
N HIS A 134 9.79 -23.72 14.50
CA HIS A 134 9.78 -24.49 13.25
C HIS A 134 11.12 -25.23 13.03
N GLN A 135 11.06 -26.51 12.62
CA GLN A 135 12.24 -27.39 12.55
C GLN A 135 13.35 -26.86 11.60
N SER A 136 12.99 -26.41 10.40
CA SER A 136 13.94 -25.80 9.45
C SER A 136 14.28 -24.33 9.77
N GLY A 137 13.76 -23.77 10.88
CA GLY A 137 13.84 -22.33 11.18
C GLY A 137 15.28 -21.79 11.27
N ILE A 138 16.23 -22.61 11.72
CA ILE A 138 17.66 -22.23 11.72
C ILE A 138 18.18 -22.11 10.29
N LYS A 139 17.90 -23.08 9.40
CA LYS A 139 18.35 -23.07 8.00
C LYS A 139 17.75 -21.93 7.19
N HIS A 140 16.50 -21.56 7.48
CA HIS A 140 15.86 -20.37 6.90
C HIS A 140 16.56 -19.07 7.34
N ALA A 141 17.15 -19.04 8.54
CA ALA A 141 17.84 -17.87 9.09
C ALA A 141 19.33 -17.79 8.70
N THR A 142 19.97 -18.90 8.36
CA THR A 142 21.37 -18.94 7.91
C THR A 142 21.56 -18.93 6.39
N GLY A 143 20.48 -19.15 5.61
CA GLY A 143 20.56 -19.27 4.15
C GLY A 143 21.00 -20.66 3.66
N GLU A 144 21.01 -21.67 4.54
CA GLU A 144 21.35 -23.06 4.20
C GLU A 144 20.16 -23.87 3.63
N ALA A 145 18.97 -23.27 3.57
CA ALA A 145 17.79 -23.88 2.95
C ALA A 145 17.81 -23.62 1.45
N VAL A 146 18.16 -24.65 0.67
CA VAL A 146 18.23 -24.59 -0.81
C VAL A 146 16.81 -24.64 -1.40
N TYR A 147 16.43 -23.58 -2.12
CA TYR A 147 15.25 -23.49 -2.98
C TYR A 147 15.65 -23.73 -4.45
N ILE A 148 14.68 -23.66 -5.38
CA ILE A 148 14.92 -24.02 -6.80
C ILE A 148 15.95 -23.10 -7.48
N ASP A 149 15.91 -21.80 -7.17
CA ASP A 149 16.81 -20.77 -7.73
C ASP A 149 18.21 -20.78 -7.06
N ASP A 150 18.38 -21.50 -5.95
CA ASP A 150 19.68 -21.70 -5.27
C ASP A 150 20.46 -22.90 -5.83
N ILE A 151 19.89 -23.63 -6.80
CA ILE A 151 20.56 -24.74 -7.49
C ILE A 151 21.62 -24.13 -8.44
N PRO A 152 22.90 -24.51 -8.36
CA PRO A 152 23.93 -23.94 -9.23
C PRO A 152 23.63 -24.18 -10.72
N SER A 153 23.66 -23.09 -11.49
CA SER A 153 23.41 -23.11 -12.93
C SER A 153 24.37 -24.04 -13.68
N VAL A 154 23.86 -24.75 -14.69
CA VAL A 154 24.65 -25.67 -15.51
C VAL A 154 25.29 -24.98 -16.72
N ASP A 155 26.38 -25.56 -17.26
CA ASP A 155 27.01 -25.03 -18.47
C ASP A 155 26.06 -25.14 -19.67
N GLY A 156 25.96 -24.05 -20.44
CA GLY A 156 24.99 -23.91 -21.54
C GLY A 156 23.53 -23.63 -21.12
N GLU A 157 23.25 -23.34 -19.85
CA GLU A 157 21.90 -22.96 -19.39
C GLU A 157 21.42 -21.62 -19.99
N LEU A 158 20.11 -21.52 -20.25
CA LEU A 158 19.46 -20.36 -20.84
C LEU A 158 18.31 -19.86 -19.95
N PHE A 159 18.17 -18.54 -19.83
CA PHE A 159 17.07 -17.90 -19.12
C PHE A 159 15.87 -17.66 -20.05
N LEU A 160 14.67 -17.94 -19.56
CA LEU A 160 13.42 -17.73 -20.31
C LEU A 160 12.59 -16.59 -19.68
N ALA A 161 12.11 -15.69 -20.52
CA ALA A 161 11.19 -14.62 -20.13
C ALA A 161 9.90 -14.70 -20.98
N VAL A 162 8.74 -14.64 -20.33
CA VAL A 162 7.43 -14.72 -21.00
C VAL A 162 6.88 -13.34 -21.35
N VAL A 163 6.34 -13.19 -22.55
CA VAL A 163 5.59 -12.00 -22.97
C VAL A 163 4.10 -12.29 -22.84
N THR A 164 3.38 -11.46 -22.08
CA THR A 164 1.96 -11.65 -21.75
C THR A 164 1.07 -10.60 -22.41
N SER A 165 -0.23 -10.87 -22.48
CA SER A 165 -1.20 -9.95 -23.08
C SER A 165 -1.33 -8.65 -22.29
N SER A 166 -1.30 -7.51 -22.99
CA SER A 166 -1.67 -6.19 -22.45
C SER A 166 -3.18 -5.89 -22.54
N ARG A 167 -4.01 -6.87 -22.96
CA ARG A 167 -5.44 -6.75 -23.20
C ARG A 167 -6.21 -7.90 -22.53
N ALA A 168 -7.35 -7.59 -21.92
CA ALA A 168 -8.19 -8.59 -21.25
C ALA A 168 -9.03 -9.45 -22.21
N HIS A 169 -9.24 -8.99 -23.45
CA HIS A 169 -9.73 -9.78 -24.58
C HIS A 169 -9.41 -9.02 -25.88
N ALA A 170 -8.75 -9.65 -26.86
CA ALA A 170 -8.42 -9.05 -28.16
C ALA A 170 -8.11 -10.12 -29.23
N LYS A 171 -8.08 -9.71 -30.50
CA LYS A 171 -7.48 -10.52 -31.58
C LYS A 171 -6.00 -10.19 -31.73
N ILE A 172 -5.18 -11.22 -31.95
CA ILE A 172 -3.78 -11.06 -32.37
C ILE A 172 -3.81 -10.83 -33.89
N VAL A 173 -3.26 -9.70 -34.35
CA VAL A 173 -3.21 -9.37 -35.79
C VAL A 173 -1.83 -9.67 -36.37
N THR A 174 -0.77 -9.28 -35.66
CA THR A 174 0.64 -9.61 -35.93
C THR A 174 1.38 -9.82 -34.61
N VAL A 175 2.52 -10.50 -34.68
CA VAL A 175 3.55 -10.55 -33.62
C VAL A 175 4.88 -10.27 -34.31
N GLU A 176 5.60 -9.24 -33.86
CA GLU A 176 6.83 -8.77 -34.49
C GLU A 176 8.02 -9.01 -33.54
N THR A 177 8.91 -9.91 -33.94
CA THR A 177 10.04 -10.40 -33.11
C THR A 177 11.41 -9.86 -33.55
N SER A 178 11.47 -9.16 -34.70
CA SER A 178 12.71 -8.82 -35.40
C SER A 178 13.65 -7.91 -34.62
N GLU A 179 13.15 -6.98 -33.81
CA GLU A 179 14.01 -6.12 -32.97
C GLU A 179 14.48 -6.83 -31.70
N ALA A 180 13.67 -7.72 -31.14
CA ALA A 180 14.04 -8.50 -29.97
C ALA A 180 15.17 -9.51 -30.27
N LEU A 181 15.14 -10.15 -31.46
CA LEU A 181 16.23 -11.01 -31.95
C LEU A 181 17.57 -10.28 -32.18
N LYS A 182 17.60 -8.94 -32.18
CA LYS A 182 18.84 -8.14 -32.29
C LYS A 182 19.46 -7.80 -30.93
N VAL A 183 18.76 -8.07 -29.82
CA VAL A 183 19.25 -7.74 -28.48
C VAL A 183 20.38 -8.70 -28.10
N PRO A 184 21.60 -8.21 -27.76
CA PRO A 184 22.70 -9.08 -27.39
C PRO A 184 22.35 -9.99 -26.21
N GLY A 185 22.55 -11.30 -26.38
CA GLY A 185 22.22 -12.33 -25.39
C GLY A 185 20.85 -12.98 -25.58
N VAL A 186 19.98 -12.49 -26.47
CA VAL A 186 18.79 -13.25 -26.90
C VAL A 186 19.24 -14.42 -27.76
N PHE A 187 18.89 -15.64 -27.34
CA PHE A 187 19.20 -16.88 -28.06
C PHE A 187 18.14 -17.20 -29.13
N ASP A 188 16.85 -17.15 -28.76
CA ASP A 188 15.71 -17.43 -29.63
C ASP A 188 14.42 -16.80 -29.07
N ILE A 189 13.32 -16.81 -29.85
CA ILE A 189 11.99 -16.34 -29.43
C ILE A 189 10.91 -17.36 -29.83
N ILE A 190 10.44 -18.10 -28.83
CA ILE A 190 9.46 -19.18 -28.97
C ILE A 190 8.03 -18.63 -29.06
N THR A 191 7.23 -19.13 -30.00
CA THR A 191 5.85 -18.74 -30.25
C THR A 191 4.92 -19.96 -30.29
N ALA A 192 3.61 -19.71 -30.49
CA ALA A 192 2.62 -20.77 -30.72
C ALA A 192 2.87 -21.61 -31.99
N ASN A 193 3.82 -21.24 -32.86
CA ASN A 193 4.20 -22.04 -34.05
C ASN A 193 5.32 -23.04 -33.76
N ASP A 194 6.05 -22.84 -32.66
CA ASP A 194 7.29 -23.57 -32.33
C ASP A 194 7.03 -24.72 -31.33
N VAL A 195 5.76 -24.89 -30.91
CA VAL A 195 5.30 -26.04 -30.13
C VAL A 195 5.31 -27.28 -31.03
N PRO A 196 6.07 -28.35 -30.71
CA PRO A 196 6.24 -29.52 -31.59
C PRO A 196 5.04 -30.48 -31.60
N ALA A 197 3.95 -30.13 -30.91
CA ALA A 197 2.76 -30.94 -30.68
C ALA A 197 1.51 -30.05 -30.63
N THR A 198 0.42 -30.52 -30.02
CA THR A 198 -0.75 -29.68 -29.74
C THR A 198 -0.38 -28.54 -28.78
N ASN A 199 -0.78 -27.31 -29.13
CA ASN A 199 -0.59 -26.09 -28.32
C ASN A 199 -1.61 -26.00 -27.16
N GLU A 200 -1.99 -27.16 -26.61
CA GLU A 200 -3.16 -27.39 -25.77
C GLU A 200 -2.77 -28.29 -24.60
N PHE A 201 -3.17 -27.90 -23.39
CA PHE A 201 -2.94 -28.63 -22.15
C PHE A 201 -4.28 -28.90 -21.45
N HIS A 202 -4.54 -30.16 -21.12
CA HIS A 202 -5.81 -30.58 -20.50
C HIS A 202 -5.64 -30.86 -19.01
N TYR A 203 -6.17 -29.96 -18.18
CA TYR A 203 -6.53 -30.26 -16.79
C TYR A 203 -8.00 -30.71 -16.65
N SER A 204 -8.82 -30.40 -17.66
CA SER A 204 -10.25 -30.71 -17.77
C SER A 204 -10.65 -30.91 -19.24
N ASP A 205 -11.95 -31.09 -19.52
CA ASP A 205 -12.46 -31.25 -20.88
C ASP A 205 -12.12 -30.06 -21.79
N ASP A 206 -12.24 -28.82 -21.28
CA ASP A 206 -11.75 -27.61 -21.96
C ASP A 206 -10.21 -27.52 -21.87
N PRO A 207 -9.48 -27.34 -22.99
CA PRO A 207 -8.04 -27.15 -23.00
C PRO A 207 -7.61 -25.72 -22.61
N GLU A 208 -6.55 -25.63 -21.81
CA GLU A 208 -5.75 -24.40 -21.67
C GLU A 208 -4.76 -24.30 -22.84
N ILE A 209 -4.53 -23.09 -23.35
CA ILE A 209 -3.66 -22.83 -24.52
C ILE A 209 -2.27 -22.42 -24.03
N ILE A 210 -1.22 -23.13 -24.47
CA ILE A 210 0.15 -22.94 -23.97
C ILE A 210 0.72 -21.57 -24.41
N PHE A 211 0.63 -21.26 -25.71
CA PHE A 211 0.95 -19.94 -26.24
C PHE A 211 -0.25 -19.38 -27.03
N ALA A 212 -0.63 -18.13 -26.75
CA ALA A 212 -1.79 -17.50 -27.38
C ALA A 212 -1.68 -17.47 -28.92
N ARG A 213 -2.75 -17.89 -29.60
CA ARG A 213 -2.89 -17.90 -31.07
C ARG A 213 -4.25 -17.29 -31.45
N ASP A 214 -4.26 -16.41 -32.45
CA ASP A 214 -5.39 -15.64 -32.99
C ASP A 214 -6.13 -14.69 -32.02
N LYS A 215 -6.16 -14.99 -30.72
CA LYS A 215 -6.81 -14.21 -29.67
C LYS A 215 -6.07 -14.29 -28.33
N VAL A 216 -6.39 -13.34 -27.47
CA VAL A 216 -6.09 -13.24 -26.04
C VAL A 216 -7.35 -12.82 -25.29
#